data_AF-A0A3D4IT14-F1
#
_entry.id   AF-A0A3D4IT14-F1
#
_cell.length_a   1.000
_cell.length_b   1.000
_cell.length_c   1.000
_cell.angle_alpha   90.00
_cell.angle_beta   90.00
_cell.angle_gamma   90.00
#
_symmetry.space_group_name_H-M   'P 1'
#
loop_
_entity.id
_entity.type
_entity.pdbx_description
1 polymer ?
#
loop_
_entity_poly.entity_id
_entity_poly.type
_entity_poly.pdbx_seq_one_letter_code
_entity_poly.pdbx_strand_id
1 'polypeptide(L)'
;MVYTTKIRFEGGNATFGESMRFAFSKMGLIFQWSLLSATVGLLLRILDHLASNLGKAGQIVASILIGLLGMAWSIITIFVVPVLVYEGLGPIDTVKKSTQVIKKTWGESLIKHIGLGLVQFFVFVLIIALTVGLTFVLSNAFDTIGFVIGIVTGILVLFITGLIFSVASTIFNTALYVYANKSLVPAGFDEETVKGAFRNRKS
;
A
#
# COMPACT_ATOMS: atom_id res chain seq x y z
N MET A 1 20.14 -7.61 13.74
CA MET A 1 19.88 -6.79 12.53
C MET A 1 19.39 -5.40 12.92
N VAL A 2 18.13 -5.20 13.32
CA VAL A 2 17.58 -3.85 13.63
C VAL A 2 18.41 -3.08 14.67
N TYR A 3 18.71 -3.70 15.82
CA TYR A 3 19.56 -3.10 16.87
C TYR A 3 20.97 -2.75 16.37
N THR A 4 21.61 -3.70 15.67
CA THR A 4 22.96 -3.57 15.11
C THR A 4 23.06 -2.41 14.10
N THR A 5 22.03 -2.24 13.26
CA THR A 5 21.94 -1.17 12.26
C THR A 5 21.78 0.19 12.93
N LYS A 6 20.95 0.29 13.97
CA LYS A 6 20.77 1.54 14.74
C LYS A 6 22.08 2.04 15.33
N ILE A 7 22.77 1.19 16.09
CA ILE A 7 24.00 1.55 16.79
C ILE A 7 25.10 1.96 15.80
N ARG A 8 25.20 1.27 14.66
CA ARG A 8 26.12 1.68 13.59
C ARG A 8 25.75 3.02 12.94
N PHE A 9 24.45 3.29 12.72
CA PHE A 9 24.00 4.61 12.24
C PHE A 9 24.21 5.72 13.26
N GLU A 10 24.20 5.41 14.55
CA GLU A 10 24.50 6.34 15.65
C GLU A 10 26.02 6.47 15.92
N GLY A 11 26.88 5.84 15.11
CA GLY A 11 28.34 5.94 15.22
C GLY A 11 28.99 5.00 16.25
N GLY A 12 28.24 4.07 16.83
CA GLY A 12 28.73 3.09 17.79
C GLY A 12 29.15 1.75 17.16
N ASN A 13 29.88 0.94 17.93
CA ASN A 13 30.29 -0.41 17.55
C ASN A 13 29.36 -1.47 18.16
N ALA A 14 28.37 -1.95 17.40
CA ALA A 14 27.54 -3.06 17.84
C ALA A 14 28.22 -4.42 17.64
N THR A 15 28.34 -5.18 18.73
CA THR A 15 28.82 -6.57 18.68
C THR A 15 27.68 -7.57 18.50
N PHE A 16 28.01 -8.78 18.03
CA PHE A 16 27.05 -9.87 17.86
C PHE A 16 26.43 -10.29 19.20
N GLY A 17 27.24 -10.40 20.24
CA GLY A 17 26.80 -10.77 21.59
C GLY A 17 25.78 -9.80 22.18
N GLU A 18 26.01 -8.49 22.04
CA GLU A 18 25.07 -7.46 22.49
C GLU A 18 23.76 -7.50 21.73
N SER A 19 23.82 -7.74 20.41
CA SER A 19 22.63 -7.87 19.58
C SER A 19 21.77 -9.07 19.98
N MET A 20 22.41 -10.21 20.33
CA MET A 20 21.70 -11.41 20.78
C MET A 20 21.09 -11.20 22.17
N ARG A 21 21.85 -10.62 23.11
CA ARG A 21 21.37 -10.31 24.46
C ARG A 21 20.20 -9.32 24.42
N PHE A 22 20.27 -8.33 23.54
CA PHE A 22 19.19 -7.38 23.30
C PHE A 22 17.94 -8.07 22.73
N ALA A 23 18.09 -8.98 21.77
CA ALA A 23 16.96 -9.73 21.23
C ALA A 23 16.23 -10.55 22.33
N PHE A 24 16.99 -11.25 23.18
CA PHE A 24 16.42 -12.00 24.32
C PHE A 24 15.72 -11.09 25.33
N SER A 25 16.22 -9.87 25.56
CA SER A 25 15.55 -8.90 26.44
C SER A 25 14.16 -8.47 25.94
N LYS A 26 13.87 -8.68 24.66
CA LYS A 26 12.59 -8.31 24.01
C LYS A 26 11.70 -9.51 23.71
N MET A 27 12.06 -10.71 24.18
CA MET A 27 11.33 -11.95 23.89
C MET A 27 9.85 -11.88 24.30
N GLY A 28 9.54 -11.24 25.44
CA GLY A 28 8.14 -11.03 25.88
C GLY A 28 7.33 -10.17 24.91
N LEU A 29 7.93 -9.08 24.40
CA LEU A 29 7.27 -8.21 23.41
C LEU A 29 7.08 -8.92 22.06
N ILE A 30 8.06 -9.74 21.64
CA ILE A 30 7.97 -10.55 20.42
C ILE A 30 6.85 -11.61 20.54
N PHE A 31 6.70 -12.21 21.73
CA PHE A 31 5.63 -13.17 21.99
C PHE A 31 4.25 -12.49 21.92
N GLN A 32 4.08 -11.35 22.58
CA GLN A 32 2.83 -10.59 22.52
C GLN A 32 2.50 -10.12 21.09
N TRP A 33 3.51 -9.69 20.33
CA TRP A 33 3.35 -9.34 18.92
C TRP A 33 2.93 -10.54 18.06
N SER A 34 3.53 -11.70 18.29
CA SER A 34 3.17 -12.94 17.59
C SER A 34 1.71 -13.31 17.82
N LEU A 35 1.23 -13.18 19.06
CA LEU A 35 -0.17 -13.45 19.40
C LEU A 35 -1.13 -12.48 18.69
N LEU A 36 -0.80 -11.18 18.68
CA LEU A 36 -1.60 -10.18 17.96
C LEU A 36 -1.62 -10.46 16.45
N SER A 37 -0.46 -10.76 15.88
CA SER A 37 -0.32 -11.06 14.45
C SER A 37 -1.11 -12.31 14.05
N ALA A 38 -1.04 -13.37 14.85
CA ALA A 38 -1.83 -14.58 14.66
C ALA A 38 -3.33 -14.28 14.74
N THR A 39 -3.75 -13.45 15.70
CA THR A 39 -5.15 -13.03 15.84
C THR A 39 -5.63 -12.28 14.61
N VAL A 40 -4.86 -11.32 14.09
CA VAL A 40 -5.24 -10.58 12.88
C VAL A 40 -5.27 -11.48 11.65
N GLY A 41 -4.30 -12.37 11.49
CA GLY A 41 -4.29 -13.36 10.40
C GLY A 41 -5.50 -14.28 10.44
N LEU A 42 -5.89 -14.77 11.63
CA LEU A 42 -7.10 -15.56 11.82
C LEU A 42 -8.37 -14.75 11.52
N LEU A 43 -8.45 -13.49 11.96
CA LEU A 43 -9.58 -12.61 11.67
C LEU A 43 -9.76 -12.41 10.16
N LEU A 44 -8.68 -12.11 9.42
CA LEU A 44 -8.74 -11.98 7.96
C LEU A 44 -9.22 -13.26 7.30
N ARG A 45 -8.74 -14.43 7.77
CA ARG A 45 -9.18 -15.74 7.27
C ARG A 45 -10.65 -16.01 7.56
N ILE A 46 -11.14 -15.64 8.75
CA ILE A 46 -12.56 -15.79 9.11
C ILE A 46 -13.42 -14.88 8.24
N LEU A 47 -13.01 -13.62 8.03
CA LEU A 47 -13.72 -12.70 7.15
C LEU A 47 -13.81 -13.23 5.72
N ASP A 48 -12.74 -13.84 5.22
CA ASP A 48 -12.72 -14.44 3.87
C ASP A 48 -13.68 -15.63 3.76
N HIS A 49 -13.72 -16.48 4.80
CA HIS A 49 -14.73 -17.54 4.88
C HIS A 49 -16.16 -17.00 4.95
N LEU A 50 -16.42 -15.94 5.73
CA LEU A 50 -17.74 -15.31 5.79
C LEU A 50 -18.15 -14.67 4.46
N ALA A 51 -17.19 -14.06 3.75
CA ALA A 51 -17.37 -13.49 2.43
C ALA A 51 -17.78 -14.54 1.38
N SER A 52 -17.24 -15.77 1.49
CA SER A 52 -17.56 -16.87 0.57
C SER A 52 -19.01 -17.36 0.67
N ASN A 53 -19.70 -17.05 1.76
CA ASN A 53 -21.12 -17.36 1.94
C ASN A 53 -22.06 -16.30 1.35
N LEU A 54 -21.52 -15.18 0.85
CA LEU A 54 -22.30 -14.16 0.14
C LEU A 54 -22.55 -14.60 -1.31
N GLY A 55 -23.64 -14.13 -1.92
CA GLY A 55 -23.88 -14.37 -3.36
C GLY A 55 -22.70 -13.89 -4.22
N LYS A 56 -22.57 -14.40 -5.46
CA LYS A 56 -21.38 -14.18 -6.32
C LYS A 56 -20.88 -12.73 -6.40
N ALA A 57 -21.79 -11.75 -6.48
CA ALA A 57 -21.43 -10.33 -6.48
C ALA A 57 -20.93 -9.84 -5.11
N GLY A 58 -21.55 -10.29 -4.02
CA GLY A 58 -21.13 -9.97 -2.65
C GLY A 58 -19.78 -10.58 -2.27
N GLN A 59 -19.50 -11.80 -2.75
CA GLN A 59 -18.20 -12.44 -2.57
C GLN A 59 -17.07 -11.62 -3.21
N ILE A 60 -17.26 -11.15 -4.44
CA ILE A 60 -16.25 -10.33 -5.14
C ILE A 60 -15.93 -9.08 -4.35
N VAL A 61 -16.97 -8.32 -3.94
CA VAL A 61 -16.79 -7.09 -3.17
C VAL A 61 -16.09 -7.37 -1.83
N ALA A 62 -16.52 -8.40 -1.12
CA ALA A 62 -15.94 -8.74 0.18
C ALA A 62 -14.48 -9.22 0.07
N SER A 63 -14.15 -10.07 -0.91
CA SER A 63 -12.76 -10.49 -1.16
C SER A 63 -11.84 -9.31 -1.48
N ILE A 64 -12.33 -8.29 -2.21
CA ILE A 64 -11.57 -7.06 -2.47
C ILE A 64 -11.32 -6.29 -1.16
N LEU A 65 -12.36 -6.06 -0.35
CA LEU A 65 -12.23 -5.35 0.93
C LEU A 65 -11.26 -6.06 1.88
N ILE A 66 -11.35 -7.38 1.96
CA ILE A 66 -10.46 -8.20 2.79
C ILE A 66 -9.02 -8.16 2.25
N GLY A 67 -8.84 -8.21 0.93
CA GLY A 67 -7.54 -8.02 0.29
C GLY A 67 -6.91 -6.66 0.59
N LEU A 68 -7.70 -5.58 0.59
CA LEU A 68 -7.25 -4.24 0.96
C LEU A 68 -6.87 -4.16 2.44
N LEU A 69 -7.64 -4.77 3.34
CA LEU A 69 -7.30 -4.86 4.76
C LEU A 69 -6.00 -5.65 4.98
N GLY A 70 -5.82 -6.76 4.27
CA GLY A 70 -4.58 -7.54 4.29
C GLY A 70 -3.37 -6.75 3.78
N MET A 71 -3.54 -5.99 2.70
CA MET A 71 -2.51 -5.09 2.17
C MET A 71 -2.15 -3.99 3.18
N ALA A 72 -3.15 -3.33 3.77
CA ALA A 72 -2.94 -2.32 4.80
C ALA A 72 -2.20 -2.91 6.00
N TRP A 73 -2.58 -4.11 6.46
CA TRP A 73 -1.87 -4.82 7.51
C TRP A 73 -0.41 -5.09 7.13
N SER A 74 -0.14 -5.58 5.93
CA SER A 74 1.22 -5.84 5.45
C SER A 74 2.10 -4.58 5.41
N ILE A 75 1.53 -3.41 5.10
CA ILE A 75 2.27 -2.15 5.13
C ILE A 75 2.59 -1.74 6.57
N ILE A 76 1.63 -1.90 7.48
CA ILE A 76 1.79 -1.57 8.89
C ILE A 76 2.90 -2.42 9.53
N THR A 77 2.92 -3.73 9.28
CA THR A 77 3.88 -4.66 9.91
C THR A 77 5.35 -4.34 9.60
N ILE A 78 5.65 -3.71 8.46
CA ILE A 78 7.00 -3.25 8.12
C ILE A 78 7.53 -2.25 9.16
N PHE A 79 6.68 -1.36 9.65
CA PHE A 79 7.04 -0.32 10.61
C PHE A 79 6.89 -0.76 12.07
N VAL A 80 6.15 -1.83 12.34
CA VAL A 80 5.96 -2.35 13.70
C VAL A 80 7.28 -2.79 14.32
N VAL A 81 8.11 -3.56 13.62
CA VAL A 81 9.35 -4.09 14.16
C VAL A 81 10.29 -2.99 14.68
N PRO A 82 10.63 -1.94 13.92
CA PRO A 82 11.46 -0.86 14.44
C PRO A 82 10.77 -0.11 15.59
N VAL A 83 9.48 0.20 15.52
CA VAL A 83 8.76 0.90 16.60
C VAL A 83 8.77 0.08 17.90
N LEU A 84 8.53 -1.23 17.81
CA LEU A 84 8.53 -2.15 18.96
C LEU A 84 9.90 -2.23 19.61
N VAL A 85 10.96 -2.29 18.80
CA VAL A 85 12.34 -2.37 19.27
C VAL A 85 12.79 -1.07 19.94
N TYR A 86 12.46 0.08 19.36
CA TYR A 86 12.98 1.38 19.82
C TYR A 86 12.14 2.03 20.90
N GLU A 87 10.81 1.98 20.80
CA GLU A 87 9.92 2.63 21.78
C GLU A 87 9.53 1.66 22.92
N GLY A 88 9.74 0.35 22.74
CA GLY A 88 9.45 -0.65 23.78
C GLY A 88 7.98 -0.70 24.19
N LEU A 89 7.09 -0.21 23.34
CA LEU A 89 5.65 -0.14 23.57
C LEU A 89 5.00 -1.51 23.48
N GLY A 90 3.81 -1.64 24.09
CA GLY A 90 2.96 -2.82 23.90
C GLY A 90 2.54 -2.98 22.42
N PRO A 91 2.10 -4.18 22.00
CA PRO A 91 1.77 -4.47 20.59
C PRO A 91 0.72 -3.52 19.99
N ILE A 92 -0.32 -3.18 20.76
CA ILE A 92 -1.41 -2.32 20.29
C ILE A 92 -0.91 -0.88 20.08
N ASP A 93 -0.15 -0.35 21.04
CA ASP A 93 0.42 0.99 20.96
C ASP A 93 1.46 1.10 19.84
N THR A 94 2.23 0.02 19.62
CA THR A 94 3.16 -0.10 18.50
C THR A 94 2.44 0.02 17.16
N VAL A 95 1.30 -0.66 16.98
CA VAL A 95 0.48 -0.54 15.75
C VAL A 95 -0.05 0.88 15.58
N LYS A 96 -0.56 1.50 16.65
CA LYS A 96 -1.06 2.88 16.62
C LYS A 96 0.03 3.88 16.26
N LYS A 97 1.25 3.70 16.77
CA LYS A 97 2.39 4.53 16.44
C LYS A 97 2.88 4.30 15.01
N SER A 98 2.94 3.04 14.57
CA SER A 98 3.32 2.67 13.20
C SER A 98 2.38 3.29 12.17
N THR A 99 1.06 3.23 12.41
CA THR A 99 0.05 3.87 11.55
C THR A 99 0.19 5.39 11.51
N GLN A 100 0.51 6.04 12.63
CA GLN A 100 0.81 7.48 12.64
C GLN A 100 2.04 7.84 11.80
N VAL A 101 3.12 7.07 11.91
CA VAL A 101 4.35 7.28 11.14
C VAL A 101 4.09 7.11 9.64
N ILE A 102 3.36 6.06 9.26
CA ILE A 102 2.95 5.83 7.86
C ILE A 102 2.08 6.99 7.37
N LYS A 103 1.05 7.39 8.12
CA LYS A 103 0.16 8.48 7.72
C LYS A 103 0.89 9.81 7.55
N LYS A 104 1.87 10.10 8.41
CA LYS A 104 2.68 11.32 8.33
C LYS A 104 3.63 11.33 7.14
N THR A 105 4.22 10.18 6.82
CA THR A 105 5.30 10.09 5.82
C THR A 105 4.78 9.79 4.42
N TRP A 106 3.75 8.94 4.35
CA TRP A 106 3.24 8.39 3.10
C TRP A 106 1.74 8.62 2.92
N GLY A 107 1.01 9.12 3.92
CA GLY A 107 -0.46 9.10 3.93
C GLY A 107 -1.11 9.69 2.67
N GLU A 108 -0.69 10.88 2.25
CA GLU A 108 -1.27 11.53 1.07
C GLU A 108 -0.92 10.78 -0.22
N SER A 109 0.33 10.33 -0.38
CA SER A 109 0.77 9.56 -1.56
C SER A 109 0.11 8.18 -1.63
N LEU A 110 -0.03 7.50 -0.49
CA LEU A 110 -0.62 6.17 -0.38
C LEU A 110 -2.12 6.21 -0.68
N ILE A 111 -2.84 7.17 -0.11
CA ILE A 111 -4.29 7.36 -0.35
C ILE A 111 -4.54 7.69 -1.82
N LYS A 112 -3.73 8.54 -2.44
CA LYS A 112 -3.87 8.86 -3.87
C LYS A 112 -3.55 7.66 -4.76
N HIS A 113 -2.50 6.90 -4.45
CA HIS A 113 -2.13 5.71 -5.23
C HIS A 113 -3.20 4.60 -5.13
N ILE A 114 -3.67 4.31 -3.91
CA ILE A 114 -4.76 3.34 -3.69
C ILE A 114 -6.06 3.85 -4.34
N GLY A 115 -6.36 5.15 -4.20
CA GLY A 115 -7.54 5.76 -4.80
C GLY A 115 -7.56 5.65 -6.32
N LEU A 116 -6.43 5.94 -7.00
CA LEU A 116 -6.29 5.75 -8.44
C LEU A 116 -6.47 4.28 -8.84
N GLY A 117 -5.86 3.34 -8.10
CA GLY A 117 -6.03 1.92 -8.34
C GLY A 117 -7.48 1.44 -8.17
N LEU A 118 -8.20 1.96 -7.17
CA LEU A 118 -9.62 1.67 -6.96
C LEU A 118 -10.49 2.22 -8.09
N VAL A 119 -10.27 3.47 -8.51
CA VAL A 119 -10.99 4.05 -9.65
C VAL A 119 -10.73 3.25 -10.92
N GLN A 120 -9.46 2.90 -11.19
CA GLN A 120 -9.11 2.03 -12.30
C GLN A 120 -9.85 0.70 -12.24
N PHE A 121 -9.85 0.05 -11.07
CA PHE A 121 -10.55 -1.22 -10.89
C PHE A 121 -12.05 -1.11 -11.22
N PHE A 122 -12.76 -0.12 -10.68
CA PHE A 122 -14.20 0.04 -10.94
C PHE A 122 -14.50 0.34 -12.41
N VAL A 123 -13.66 1.16 -13.06
CA VAL A 123 -13.81 1.45 -14.50
C VAL A 123 -13.62 0.18 -15.33
N PHE A 124 -12.62 -0.65 -15.01
CA PHE A 124 -12.40 -1.92 -15.70
C PHE A 124 -13.56 -2.89 -15.51
N VAL A 125 -14.05 -3.05 -14.27
CA VAL A 125 -15.22 -3.90 -13.99
C VAL A 125 -16.45 -3.45 -14.79
N LEU A 126 -16.71 -2.13 -14.85
CA LEU A 126 -17.82 -1.58 -15.60
C LEU A 126 -17.69 -1.86 -17.10
N ILE A 127 -16.50 -1.65 -17.67
CA ILE A 127 -16.24 -1.90 -19.10
C ILE A 127 -16.38 -3.40 -19.42
N ILE A 128 -15.88 -4.29 -18.55
CA ILE A 128 -16.05 -5.73 -18.73
C ILE A 128 -17.53 -6.10 -18.72
N ALA A 129 -18.30 -5.59 -17.75
CA ALA A 129 -19.74 -5.86 -17.68
C ALA A 129 -20.48 -5.39 -18.94
N LEU A 130 -20.18 -4.17 -19.42
CA LEU A 130 -20.75 -3.63 -20.66
C LEU A 130 -20.35 -4.44 -21.89
N THR A 131 -19.09 -4.85 -21.98
CA THR A 131 -18.55 -5.64 -23.08
C THR A 131 -19.20 -7.03 -23.14
N VAL A 132 -19.35 -7.69 -21.99
CA VAL A 132 -20.02 -8.99 -21.90
C VAL A 132 -21.48 -8.87 -22.32
N GLY A 133 -22.18 -7.83 -21.86
CA GLY A 133 -23.56 -7.54 -22.28
C GLY A 133 -23.67 -7.28 -23.78
N LEU A 134 -22.79 -6.45 -24.34
CA LEU A 134 -22.74 -6.15 -25.77
C LEU A 134 -22.47 -7.41 -26.60
N THR A 135 -21.50 -8.22 -26.19
CA THR A 135 -21.14 -9.48 -26.85
C THR A 135 -22.33 -10.44 -26.86
N PHE A 136 -23.05 -10.53 -25.73
CA PHE A 136 -24.25 -11.35 -25.63
C PHE A 136 -25.37 -10.87 -26.57
N VAL A 137 -25.63 -9.56 -26.66
CA VAL A 137 -26.65 -9.03 -27.58
C VAL A 137 -26.27 -9.27 -29.04
N LEU A 138 -25.01 -9.01 -29.40
CA LEU A 138 -24.52 -9.21 -30.77
C LEU A 138 -24.52 -10.67 -31.19
N SER A 139 -24.15 -11.59 -30.30
CA SER A 139 -24.17 -13.03 -30.60
C SER A 139 -25.59 -13.55 -30.84
N ASN A 140 -26.61 -12.99 -30.18
CA ASN A 140 -28.00 -13.38 -30.44
C ASN A 140 -28.52 -12.84 -31.79
N ALA A 141 -28.02 -11.69 -32.27
CA ALA A 141 -28.47 -11.08 -33.51
C ALA A 141 -27.72 -11.57 -34.76
N PHE A 142 -26.42 -11.84 -34.64
CA PHE A 142 -25.52 -12.14 -35.77
C PHE A 142 -24.73 -13.44 -35.57
N ASP A 143 -25.17 -14.29 -34.64
CA ASP A 143 -24.58 -15.59 -34.33
C ASP A 143 -23.06 -15.50 -34.09
N THR A 144 -22.27 -16.32 -34.78
CA THR A 144 -20.81 -16.39 -34.60
C THR A 144 -20.10 -15.08 -34.96
N ILE A 145 -20.60 -14.34 -35.97
CA ILE A 145 -19.99 -13.07 -36.39
C ILE A 145 -20.16 -12.01 -35.30
N GLY A 146 -21.35 -11.94 -34.69
CA GLY A 146 -21.63 -11.02 -33.59
C GLY A 146 -20.78 -11.29 -32.35
N PHE A 147 -20.53 -12.56 -32.04
CA PHE A 147 -19.65 -12.96 -30.94
C PHE A 147 -18.21 -12.48 -31.14
N VAL A 148 -17.64 -12.68 -32.34
CA VAL A 148 -16.28 -12.24 -32.65
C VAL A 148 -16.16 -10.72 -32.58
N ILE A 149 -17.13 -9.98 -33.14
CA ILE A 149 -17.14 -8.50 -33.08
C ILE A 149 -17.20 -8.01 -31.64
N GLY A 150 -18.05 -8.62 -30.79
CA GLY A 150 -18.17 -8.26 -29.38
C GLY A 150 -16.86 -8.42 -28.62
N ILE A 151 -16.17 -9.55 -28.80
CA ILE A 151 -14.87 -9.82 -28.17
C ILE A 151 -13.80 -8.84 -28.65
N VAL A 152 -13.67 -8.66 -29.96
CA VAL A 152 -12.64 -7.76 -30.53
C VAL A 152 -12.83 -6.33 -30.04
N THR A 153 -14.08 -5.85 -30.05
CA THR A 153 -14.43 -4.52 -29.54
C THR A 153 -14.11 -4.41 -28.04
N GLY A 154 -14.46 -5.43 -27.27
CA GLY A 154 -14.15 -5.52 -25.85
C GLY A 154 -12.67 -5.40 -25.53
N ILE A 155 -11.86 -6.19 -26.21
CA ILE A 155 -10.39 -6.19 -26.06
C ILE A 155 -9.84 -4.80 -26.41
N LEU A 156 -10.31 -4.19 -27.50
CA LEU A 156 -9.88 -2.84 -27.90
C LEU A 156 -10.20 -1.78 -26.86
N VAL A 157 -11.43 -1.76 -26.33
CA VAL A 157 -11.84 -0.78 -25.32
C VAL A 157 -11.05 -0.97 -24.01
N LEU A 158 -10.85 -2.23 -23.58
CA LEU A 158 -10.04 -2.54 -22.40
C LEU A 158 -8.58 -2.13 -22.58
N PHE A 159 -8.02 -2.38 -23.76
CA PHE A 159 -6.65 -2.01 -24.09
C PHE A 159 -6.46 -0.50 -24.07
N ILE A 160 -7.34 0.26 -24.73
CA ILE A 160 -7.31 1.74 -24.74
C ILE A 160 -7.45 2.29 -23.31
N THR A 161 -8.38 1.75 -22.53
CA THR A 161 -8.57 2.17 -21.14
C THR A 161 -7.32 1.90 -20.30
N GLY A 162 -6.70 0.73 -20.47
CA GLY A 162 -5.43 0.41 -19.81
C GLY A 162 -4.30 1.36 -20.16
N LEU A 163 -4.22 1.78 -21.42
CA LEU A 163 -3.25 2.80 -21.84
C LEU A 163 -3.51 4.15 -21.17
N ILE A 164 -4.77 4.60 -21.10
CA ILE A 164 -5.13 5.87 -20.43
C ILE A 164 -4.70 5.83 -18.96
N PHE A 165 -5.03 4.77 -18.23
CA PHE A 165 -4.64 4.63 -16.82
C PHE A 165 -3.13 4.46 -16.64
N SER A 166 -2.43 3.81 -17.58
CA SER A 166 -0.96 3.70 -17.56
C SER A 166 -0.30 5.07 -17.71
N VAL A 167 -0.76 5.88 -18.66
CA VAL A 167 -0.29 7.26 -18.85
C VAL A 167 -0.62 8.12 -17.63
N ALA A 168 -1.84 8.05 -17.12
CA ALA A 168 -2.24 8.79 -15.92
C ALA A 168 -1.38 8.42 -14.70
N SER A 169 -1.10 7.12 -14.51
CA SER A 169 -0.22 6.63 -13.44
C SER A 169 1.21 7.15 -13.60
N THR A 170 1.72 7.19 -14.83
CA THR A 170 3.05 7.73 -15.14
C THR A 170 3.13 9.22 -14.83
N ILE A 171 2.14 10.01 -15.28
CA ILE A 171 2.05 11.45 -15.00
C ILE A 171 1.97 11.67 -13.48
N PHE A 172 1.12 10.92 -12.79
CA PHE A 172 0.94 11.05 -11.35
C PHE A 172 2.22 10.74 -10.57
N ASN A 173 2.90 9.64 -10.90
CA ASN A 173 4.17 9.27 -10.30
C ASN A 173 5.26 10.31 -10.59
N THR A 174 5.28 10.86 -11.80
CA THR A 174 6.20 11.94 -12.18
C THR A 174 5.91 13.21 -11.38
N ALA A 175 4.64 13.58 -11.22
CA ALA A 175 4.23 14.73 -10.42
C ALA A 175 4.60 14.57 -8.94
N LEU A 176 4.41 13.37 -8.37
CA LEU A 176 4.85 13.06 -7.01
C LEU A 176 6.37 13.10 -6.88
N TYR A 177 7.12 12.54 -7.84
CA TYR A 177 8.57 12.59 -7.86
C TYR A 177 9.06 14.04 -7.92
N VAL A 178 8.49 14.84 -8.81
CA VAL A 178 8.79 16.26 -8.93
C VAL A 178 8.42 16.99 -7.63
N TYR A 179 7.27 16.72 -7.01
CA TYR A 179 6.89 17.36 -5.74
C TYR A 179 7.84 16.98 -4.58
N ALA A 180 8.18 15.70 -4.45
CA ALA A 180 9.11 15.21 -3.43
C ALA A 180 10.54 15.74 -3.64
N ASN A 181 10.97 15.88 -4.90
CA ASN A 181 12.31 16.34 -5.27
C ASN A 181 12.41 17.87 -5.43
N LYS A 182 11.28 18.59 -5.57
CA LYS A 182 11.20 20.06 -5.58
C LYS A 182 11.25 20.70 -4.18
N SER A 183 11.94 20.04 -3.25
CA SER A 183 12.96 20.77 -2.48
C SER A 183 14.13 21.09 -3.42
N LEU A 184 13.86 21.85 -4.51
CA LEU A 184 14.85 22.27 -5.50
C LEU A 184 15.87 23.12 -4.74
N VAL A 185 17.00 22.54 -4.35
CA VAL A 185 18.25 23.28 -4.29
C VAL A 185 18.68 23.36 -5.76
N PRO A 186 18.53 24.52 -6.42
CA PRO A 186 19.04 24.67 -7.78
C PRO A 186 20.55 24.47 -7.70
N ALA A 187 21.13 23.73 -8.64
CA ALA A 187 22.56 23.76 -8.87
C ALA A 187 22.94 25.21 -9.21
N GLY A 188 23.39 25.97 -8.20
CA GLY A 188 23.61 27.41 -8.29
C GLY A 188 23.32 28.25 -7.03
N PHE A 189 22.78 27.69 -5.94
CA PHE A 189 22.62 28.42 -4.66
C PHE A 189 23.54 27.88 -3.56
N ASP A 190 24.30 28.80 -2.95
CA ASP A 190 25.29 28.54 -1.92
C ASP A 190 24.64 28.07 -0.60
N GLU A 191 25.27 27.07 0.03
CA GLU A 191 24.77 26.29 1.16
C GLU A 191 24.49 27.16 2.42
N GLU A 192 25.12 28.33 2.52
CA GLU A 192 24.92 29.29 3.61
C GLU A 192 23.58 30.02 3.55
N THR A 193 23.03 30.30 2.36
CA THR A 193 21.78 31.07 2.24
C THR A 193 20.56 30.23 2.68
N VAL A 194 20.63 28.91 2.45
CA VAL A 194 19.56 27.96 2.81
C VAL A 194 19.53 27.70 4.32
N LYS A 195 20.70 27.68 5.00
CA LYS A 195 20.77 27.50 6.47
C LYS A 195 20.19 28.68 7.25
N GLY A 196 20.16 29.89 6.68
CA GLY A 196 19.55 31.08 7.30
C GLY A 196 18.01 31.06 7.35
N ALA A 197 17.35 30.42 6.38
CA ALA A 197 15.88 30.42 6.27
C ALA A 197 15.18 29.41 7.19
N PHE A 198 15.87 28.35 7.63
CA PHE A 198 15.28 27.31 8.49
C PHE A 198 15.50 27.52 9.99
N ARG A 199 16.20 28.58 10.41
CA ARG A 199 16.41 28.90 11.82
C ARG A 199 15.32 29.80 12.41
N ASN A 200 14.04 29.57 12.10
CA ASN A 200 12.98 29.99 13.02
C ASN A 200 11.63 29.28 12.82
N ARG A 201 11.47 28.11 13.46
CA ARG A 201 10.20 27.76 14.10
C ARG A 201 10.43 26.72 15.21
N LYS A 202 10.85 27.20 16.38
CA LYS A 202 10.55 26.58 17.68
C LYS A 202 9.47 27.42 18.34
N SER A 203 8.26 26.90 18.41
CA SER A 203 7.39 26.85 19.59
C SER A 203 6.17 26.01 19.27
#